data_AF-A0A1Q3SLK3-F1
#
_entry.id   AF-A0A1Q3SLK3-F1
#
_cell.length_a   1.000
_cell.length_b   1.000
_cell.length_c   1.000
_cell.angle_alpha   90.00
_cell.angle_beta   90.00
_cell.angle_gamma   90.00
#
_symmetry.space_group_name_H-M   'P 1'
#
loop_
_entity.id
_entity.type
_entity.pdbx_description
1 polymer ?
#
loop_
_entity_poly.entity_id
_entity_poly.type
_entity_poly.pdbx_seq_one_letter_code
_entity_poly.pdbx_strand_id
1 'polypeptide(L)'
;MNWHTTQHLKRSQTHAQQKTLGFTLLEVLVAIIVFSIGLLGLAGLQILSLKLSGDSLLRTVAALQANDMVDRMRANVAATSLGITSPYNNAAGASNANPACLGMNSSGNLVNTSCTPTQMAQHDFYEWFANLSGSAATSWRPAIPAALPSGAGVVCIDSTPNDGTPDNPACDNVVVVAGKPIFAIKIWWTERQGPQGAGATHRYVTTLSL
;
A
#
# COMPACT_ATOMS: atom_id res chain seq x y z
N MET A 1 -90.79 30.36 -40.00
CA MET A 1 -89.59 29.98 -40.77
C MET A 1 -88.44 29.79 -39.78
N ASN A 2 -88.35 28.61 -39.17
CA ASN A 2 -87.52 27.46 -39.57
C ASN A 2 -86.25 27.42 -38.71
N TRP A 3 -86.37 26.72 -37.57
CA TRP A 3 -85.23 26.22 -36.82
C TRP A 3 -84.76 24.93 -37.48
N HIS A 4 -83.53 24.93 -38.00
CA HIS A 4 -82.88 23.71 -38.48
C HIS A 4 -82.29 22.95 -37.30
N THR A 5 -82.87 21.80 -36.98
CA THR A 5 -82.36 20.86 -35.98
C THR A 5 -81.18 20.08 -36.56
N THR A 6 -79.97 20.39 -36.13
CA THR A 6 -78.76 19.59 -36.43
C THR A 6 -78.73 18.33 -35.56
N GLN A 7 -78.83 17.16 -36.19
CA GLN A 7 -78.65 15.87 -35.52
C GLN A 7 -77.15 15.60 -35.36
N HIS A 8 -76.64 15.63 -34.14
CA HIS A 8 -75.29 15.17 -33.83
C HIS A 8 -75.26 13.64 -33.84
N LEU A 9 -74.59 13.06 -34.85
CA LEU A 9 -74.32 11.64 -34.96
C LEU A 9 -73.49 11.18 -33.76
N LYS A 10 -74.07 10.29 -32.96
CA LYS A 10 -73.42 9.64 -31.81
C LYS A 10 -72.37 8.66 -32.35
N ARG A 11 -71.10 9.07 -32.40
CA ARG A 11 -69.97 8.17 -32.70
C ARG A 11 -69.93 7.07 -31.63
N SER A 12 -70.26 5.85 -32.02
CA SER A 12 -70.07 4.65 -31.20
C SER A 12 -68.58 4.42 -31.02
N GLN A 13 -68.05 4.76 -29.84
CA GLN A 13 -66.67 4.43 -29.49
C GLN A 13 -66.60 2.94 -29.14
N THR A 14 -66.09 2.15 -30.07
CA THR A 14 -65.75 0.75 -29.84
C THR A 14 -64.52 0.72 -28.94
N HIS A 15 -64.72 0.60 -27.63
CA HIS A 15 -63.63 0.31 -26.70
C HIS A 15 -63.11 -1.08 -27.03
N ALA A 16 -62.00 -1.15 -27.77
CA ALA A 16 -61.20 -2.36 -27.84
C ALA A 16 -60.74 -2.66 -26.40
N GLN A 17 -61.39 -3.62 -25.76
CA GLN A 17 -60.93 -4.21 -24.50
C GLN A 17 -59.54 -4.79 -24.77
N GLN A 18 -58.50 -4.01 -24.45
CA GLN A 18 -57.16 -4.55 -24.38
C GLN A 18 -57.18 -5.65 -23.32
N LYS A 19 -57.01 -6.89 -23.76
CA LYS A 19 -56.78 -8.01 -22.84
C LYS A 19 -55.49 -7.73 -22.10
N THR A 20 -55.59 -7.25 -20.86
CA THR A 20 -54.49 -7.28 -19.91
C THR A 20 -54.13 -8.75 -19.68
N LEU A 21 -53.05 -9.20 -20.32
CA LEU A 21 -52.41 -10.46 -19.99
C LEU A 21 -51.85 -10.30 -18.57
N GLY A 22 -52.48 -10.96 -17.60
CA GLY A 22 -51.99 -10.96 -16.22
C GLY A 22 -50.60 -11.59 -16.17
N PHE A 23 -49.66 -10.88 -15.55
CA PHE A 23 -48.32 -11.39 -15.25
C PHE A 23 -48.45 -12.77 -14.58
N THR A 24 -47.82 -13.77 -15.19
CA THR A 24 -47.85 -15.14 -14.66
C THR A 24 -46.92 -15.22 -13.45
N LEU A 25 -47.24 -16.05 -12.45
CA LEU A 25 -46.35 -16.30 -11.29
C LEU A 25 -44.95 -16.80 -11.73
N LEU A 26 -44.89 -17.44 -12.91
CA LEU A 26 -43.66 -17.87 -13.56
C LEU A 26 -42.75 -16.69 -13.95
N GLU A 27 -43.31 -15.58 -14.40
CA GLU A 27 -42.55 -14.40 -14.84
C GLU A 27 -41.81 -13.74 -13.67
N VAL A 28 -42.47 -13.65 -12.51
CA VAL A 28 -41.85 -13.16 -11.27
C VAL A 28 -40.75 -14.10 -10.78
N LEU A 29 -40.97 -15.42 -10.86
CA LEU A 29 -39.95 -16.41 -10.48
C LEU A 29 -38.69 -16.28 -11.36
N VAL A 30 -38.86 -16.16 -12.67
CA VAL A 30 -37.75 -15.96 -13.62
C VAL A 30 -37.05 -14.62 -13.34
N ALA A 31 -37.79 -13.56 -13.08
CA ALA A 31 -37.21 -12.26 -12.73
C ALA A 31 -36.34 -12.33 -11.47
N ILE A 32 -36.78 -13.01 -10.42
CA ILE A 32 -36.01 -13.19 -9.18
C ILE A 32 -34.74 -14.01 -9.44
N ILE A 33 -34.80 -15.07 -10.24
CA ILE A 33 -33.62 -15.88 -10.60
C ILE A 33 -32.60 -15.03 -11.35
N VAL A 34 -33.02 -14.32 -12.40
CA VAL A 34 -32.12 -13.46 -13.19
C VAL A 34 -31.53 -12.35 -12.32
N PHE A 35 -32.34 -11.72 -11.48
CA PHE A 35 -31.88 -10.69 -10.55
C PHE A 35 -30.87 -11.24 -9.53
N SER A 36 -31.11 -12.44 -8.99
CA SER A 36 -30.22 -13.09 -8.02
C SER A 36 -28.85 -13.40 -8.65
N ILE A 37 -28.82 -13.90 -9.89
CA ILE A 37 -27.58 -14.13 -10.65
C ILE A 37 -26.85 -12.79 -10.89
N GLY A 38 -27.58 -11.74 -11.26
CA GLY A 38 -27.03 -10.39 -11.42
C GLY A 38 -26.37 -9.86 -10.14
N LEU A 39 -27.03 -10.00 -8.99
CA LEU A 39 -26.50 -9.59 -7.68
C LEU A 39 -25.25 -10.38 -7.27
N LEU A 40 -25.23 -11.70 -7.52
CA LEU A 40 -24.04 -12.53 -7.29
C LEU A 40 -22.85 -12.06 -8.14
N GLY A 41 -23.09 -11.70 -9.40
CA GLY A 41 -22.08 -11.10 -10.27
C GLY A 41 -21.53 -9.78 -9.72
N LEU A 42 -22.41 -8.88 -9.26
CA LEU A 42 -22.02 -7.61 -8.65
C LEU A 42 -21.23 -7.80 -7.35
N ALA A 43 -21.63 -8.74 -6.50
CA ALA A 43 -20.90 -9.05 -5.27
C ALA A 43 -19.48 -9.56 -5.56
N GLY A 44 -19.31 -10.40 -6.58
CA GLY A 44 -18.00 -10.85 -7.05
C GLY A 44 -17.10 -9.69 -7.51
N LEU A 45 -17.65 -8.75 -8.28
CA LEU A 45 -16.93 -7.55 -8.72
C LEU A 45 -16.55 -6.63 -7.54
N GLN A 46 -17.42 -6.51 -6.52
CA GLN A 46 -17.13 -5.74 -5.32
C GLN A 46 -15.93 -6.32 -4.55
N ILE A 47 -15.89 -7.65 -4.37
CA ILE A 47 -14.77 -8.34 -3.71
C ILE A 47 -13.48 -8.15 -4.51
N LEU A 48 -13.53 -8.30 -5.83
CA LEU A 48 -12.37 -8.09 -6.70
C LEU A 48 -11.85 -6.66 -6.59
N SER A 49 -12.74 -5.68 -6.59
CA SER A 49 -12.39 -4.26 -6.45
C SER A 49 -11.72 -3.96 -5.11
N LEU A 50 -12.20 -4.56 -4.02
CA LEU A 50 -11.57 -4.45 -2.69
C LEU A 50 -10.16 -5.05 -2.69
N LYS A 51 -9.96 -6.21 -3.32
CA LYS A 51 -8.64 -6.83 -3.44
C LYS A 51 -7.66 -5.94 -4.20
N LEU A 52 -8.03 -5.50 -5.40
CA LEU A 52 -7.19 -4.62 -6.22
C LEU A 52 -6.85 -3.30 -5.50
N SER A 53 -7.80 -2.75 -4.74
CA SER A 53 -7.58 -1.55 -3.93
C SER A 53 -6.61 -1.79 -2.79
N GLY A 54 -6.68 -2.95 -2.13
CA GLY A 54 -5.74 -3.36 -1.08
C GLY A 54 -4.31 -3.49 -1.59
N ASP A 55 -4.11 -4.16 -2.73
CA ASP A 55 -2.78 -4.35 -3.33
C ASP A 55 -2.16 -3.00 -3.73
N SER A 56 -2.96 -2.10 -4.31
CA SER A 56 -2.53 -0.74 -4.66
C SER A 56 -2.17 0.07 -3.42
N LEU A 57 -2.92 -0.08 -2.31
CA LEU A 57 -2.64 0.60 -1.06
C LEU A 57 -1.27 0.20 -0.50
N LEU A 58 -0.96 -1.11 -0.46
CA LEU A 58 0.32 -1.59 0.06
C LEU A 58 1.52 -1.07 -0.75
N ARG A 59 1.39 -1.01 -2.09
CA ARG A 59 2.42 -0.40 -2.96
C ARG A 59 2.62 1.08 -2.67
N THR A 60 1.54 1.83 -2.44
CA THR A 60 1.62 3.25 -2.05
C THR A 60 2.30 3.41 -0.70
N VAL A 61 1.95 2.59 0.30
CA VAL A 61 2.60 2.61 1.61
C VAL A 61 4.10 2.30 1.51
N ALA A 62 4.48 1.29 0.71
CA ALA A 62 5.88 0.98 0.47
C ALA A 62 6.62 2.15 -0.20
N ALA A 63 6.00 2.82 -1.18
CA ALA A 63 6.57 4.00 -1.82
C ALA A 63 6.77 5.17 -0.84
N LEU A 64 5.80 5.41 0.06
CA LEU A 64 5.92 6.42 1.11
C LEU A 64 7.05 6.09 2.08
N GLN A 65 7.19 4.84 2.51
CA GLN A 65 8.29 4.40 3.38
C GLN A 65 9.65 4.51 2.70
N ALA A 66 9.73 4.26 1.39
CA ALA A 66 10.96 4.46 0.64
C ALA A 66 11.34 5.95 0.56
N ASN A 67 10.36 6.83 0.31
CA ASN A 67 10.59 8.27 0.28
C ASN A 67 10.97 8.83 1.65
N ASP A 68 10.36 8.34 2.74
CA ASP A 68 10.76 8.70 4.11
C ASP A 68 12.25 8.41 4.35
N MET A 69 12.74 7.24 3.92
CA MET A 69 14.17 6.92 4.01
C MET A 69 15.04 7.79 3.09
N VAL A 70 14.59 8.09 1.87
CA VAL A 70 15.29 9.05 0.97
C VAL A 70 15.47 10.40 1.67
N ASP A 71 14.43 10.91 2.30
CA ASP A 71 14.45 12.24 2.92
C ASP A 71 15.34 12.26 4.18
N ARG A 72 15.34 11.18 4.97
CA ARG A 72 16.29 10.98 6.08
C ARG A 72 17.74 10.98 5.62
N MET A 73 18.04 10.24 4.56
CA MET A 73 19.38 10.19 3.95
C MET A 73 19.84 11.54 3.42
N ARG A 74 18.92 12.32 2.83
CA ARG A 74 19.18 13.69 2.37
C ARG A 74 19.43 14.66 3.53
N ALA A 75 18.76 14.48 4.67
CA ALA A 75 19.01 15.29 5.86
C ALA A 75 20.39 14.99 6.48
N ASN A 76 20.91 13.77 6.30
CA ASN A 76 22.18 13.32 6.84
C ASN A 76 23.27 13.16 5.77
N VAL A 77 23.55 14.24 5.03
CA VAL A 77 24.52 14.24 3.92
C VAL A 77 25.92 13.79 4.36
N ALA A 78 26.34 14.13 5.58
CA ALA A 78 27.65 13.76 6.10
C ALA A 78 27.85 12.24 6.19
N ALA A 79 26.78 11.48 6.46
CA ALA A 79 26.82 10.02 6.45
C ALA A 79 26.80 9.46 5.03
N THR A 80 25.96 10.00 4.15
CA THR A 80 25.82 9.50 2.77
C THR A 80 27.01 9.82 1.87
N SER A 81 27.75 10.91 2.16
CA SER A 81 28.97 11.28 1.45
C SER A 81 30.15 10.30 1.65
N LEU A 82 30.04 9.37 2.59
CA LEU A 82 31.07 8.35 2.84
C LEU A 82 31.06 7.21 1.79
N GLY A 83 30.09 7.20 0.87
CA GLY A 83 30.06 6.20 -0.20
C GLY A 83 29.84 4.78 0.34
N ILE A 84 30.69 3.83 -0.08
CA ILE A 84 30.58 2.42 0.32
C ILE A 84 30.67 2.24 1.84
N THR A 85 31.38 3.12 2.54
CA THR A 85 31.50 3.09 4.01
C THR A 85 30.40 3.87 4.73
N SER A 86 29.40 4.37 3.99
CA SER A 86 28.23 5.02 4.57
C SER A 86 27.53 4.10 5.57
N PRO A 87 27.11 4.61 6.73
CA PRO A 87 26.32 3.84 7.69
C PRO A 87 24.92 3.50 7.15
N TYR A 88 24.48 4.11 6.03
CA TYR A 88 23.28 3.70 5.30
C TYR A 88 23.51 2.52 4.35
N ASN A 89 24.75 2.09 4.11
CA ASN A 89 25.02 1.00 3.19
C ASN A 89 24.98 -0.37 3.90
N ASN A 90 24.00 -1.19 3.53
CA ASN A 90 23.80 -2.56 4.02
C ASN A 90 23.83 -2.66 5.55
N ALA A 91 23.09 -1.78 6.22
CA ALA A 91 23.03 -1.71 7.68
C ALA A 91 22.25 -2.87 8.33
N ALA A 92 22.26 -4.06 7.72
CA ALA A 92 21.70 -5.28 8.26
C ALA A 92 22.38 -5.56 9.62
N GLY A 93 21.64 -5.32 10.71
CA GLY A 93 22.12 -5.46 12.09
C GLY A 93 22.28 -4.16 12.89
N ALA A 94 22.23 -2.98 12.26
CA ALA A 94 22.19 -1.68 12.97
C ALA A 94 20.79 -1.35 13.54
N SER A 95 19.81 -2.21 13.24
CA SER A 95 18.37 -1.95 13.26
C SER A 95 17.65 -2.13 14.60
N ASN A 96 18.32 -2.58 15.66
CA ASN A 96 17.61 -3.10 16.83
C ASN A 96 17.72 -2.21 18.06
N ALA A 97 18.58 -1.21 18.03
CA ALA A 97 18.89 -0.41 19.20
C ALA A 97 18.73 1.07 18.90
N ASN A 98 18.00 1.76 19.78
CA ASN A 98 18.04 3.21 19.82
C ASN A 98 19.49 3.63 20.14
N PRO A 99 20.17 4.44 19.30
CA PRO A 99 21.51 4.95 19.61
C PRO A 99 21.53 5.90 20.81
N ALA A 100 20.36 6.20 21.39
CA ALA A 100 20.19 6.96 22.62
C ALA A 100 20.81 8.36 22.55
N CYS A 101 20.86 8.95 21.36
CA CYS A 101 21.35 10.32 21.17
C CYS A 101 20.20 11.33 20.99
N LEU A 102 19.03 10.89 20.50
CA LEU A 102 17.79 11.70 20.48
C LEU A 102 16.70 11.06 21.33
N GLY A 103 15.96 11.92 22.03
CA GLY A 103 14.82 11.54 22.84
C GLY A 103 15.24 10.90 24.15
N MET A 104 15.28 9.58 24.20
CA MET A 104 15.01 8.82 25.42
C MET A 104 15.72 7.43 25.31
N ASN A 105 16.65 7.12 26.22
CA ASN A 105 17.75 6.11 26.13
C ASN A 105 17.62 4.64 26.66
N SER A 106 16.81 3.68 26.23
CA SER A 106 16.59 2.37 26.96
C SER A 106 16.19 2.35 28.47
N SER A 107 16.66 3.25 29.36
CA SER A 107 16.48 3.28 30.83
C SER A 107 15.45 4.28 31.41
N GLY A 108 14.70 5.04 30.62
CA GLY A 108 13.75 6.07 31.08
C GLY A 108 14.25 7.53 31.12
N ASN A 109 15.55 7.80 30.90
CA ASN A 109 16.13 9.15 30.88
C ASN A 109 16.09 9.88 29.51
N LEU A 110 15.66 11.15 29.52
CA LEU A 110 15.82 12.05 28.38
C LEU A 110 17.31 12.18 28.01
N VAL A 111 17.65 11.84 26.77
CA VAL A 111 18.97 12.09 26.18
C VAL A 111 18.77 12.89 24.90
N ASN A 112 19.24 14.12 24.97
CA ASN A 112 19.24 15.06 23.84
C ASN A 112 20.67 15.57 23.66
N THR A 113 21.55 14.64 23.27
CA THR A 113 22.93 14.94 22.91
C THR A 113 23.04 15.07 21.41
N SER A 114 24.04 15.79 20.91
CA SER A 114 24.28 15.86 19.46
C SER A 114 24.63 14.48 18.93
N CYS A 115 23.81 13.91 18.04
CA CYS A 115 24.14 12.67 17.34
C CYS A 115 25.26 12.91 16.32
N THR A 116 26.21 11.98 16.24
CA THR A 116 27.10 11.90 15.09
C THR A 116 26.32 11.47 13.84
N PRO A 117 26.81 11.74 12.61
CA PRO A 117 26.17 11.26 11.38
C PRO A 117 25.90 9.76 11.35
N THR A 118 26.79 8.96 11.95
CA THR A 118 26.62 7.51 12.10
C THR A 118 25.48 7.16 13.06
N GLN A 119 25.39 7.83 14.21
CA GLN A 119 24.29 7.63 15.15
C GLN A 119 22.95 8.09 14.58
N MET A 120 22.94 9.17 13.79
CA MET A 120 21.74 9.60 13.06
C MET A 120 21.23 8.51 12.11
N ALA A 121 22.13 7.90 11.32
CA ALA A 121 21.75 6.80 10.42
C ALA A 121 21.20 5.57 11.19
N GLN A 122 21.80 5.23 12.33
CA GLN A 122 21.28 4.17 13.21
C GLN A 122 19.88 4.48 13.74
N HIS A 123 19.64 5.74 14.16
CA HIS A 123 18.33 6.19 14.61
C HIS A 123 17.29 6.12 13.49
N ASP A 124 17.67 6.52 12.26
CA ASP A 124 16.80 6.44 11.10
C ASP A 124 16.37 5.00 10.78
N PHE A 125 17.31 4.05 10.77
CA PHE A 125 16.95 2.64 10.59
C PHE A 125 16.06 2.14 11.72
N TYR A 126 16.35 2.51 12.96
CA TYR A 126 15.57 2.09 14.11
C TYR A 126 14.09 2.51 14.00
N GLU A 127 13.82 3.77 13.66
CA GLU A 127 12.45 4.26 13.43
C GLU A 127 11.83 3.66 12.17
N TRP A 128 12.60 3.60 11.08
CA TRP A 128 12.09 3.10 9.79
C TRP A 128 11.70 1.62 9.85
N PHE A 129 12.51 0.78 10.49
CA PHE A 129 12.17 -0.63 10.69
C PHE A 129 10.97 -0.80 11.62
N ALA A 130 10.89 -0.02 12.70
CA ALA A 130 9.73 -0.03 13.58
C ALA A 130 8.42 0.32 12.83
N ASN A 131 8.48 1.26 11.88
CA ASN A 131 7.34 1.58 11.02
C ASN A 131 7.05 0.48 9.98
N LEU A 132 8.07 -0.10 9.35
CA LEU A 132 7.90 -1.14 8.33
C LEU A 132 7.30 -2.42 8.89
N SER A 133 7.95 -3.03 9.88
CA SER A 133 7.60 -4.35 10.42
C SER A 133 6.74 -4.29 11.68
N GLY A 134 6.52 -3.09 12.22
CA GLY A 134 5.92 -2.89 13.53
C GLY A 134 6.93 -3.10 14.64
N SER A 135 6.63 -2.52 15.81
CA SER A 135 7.43 -2.69 17.02
C SER A 135 6.55 -2.80 18.25
N ALA A 136 6.99 -3.60 19.22
CA ALA A 136 6.38 -3.60 20.54
C ALA A 136 6.53 -2.23 21.22
N ALA A 137 5.69 -1.96 22.20
CA ALA A 137 5.87 -0.80 23.07
C ALA A 137 7.22 -0.93 23.79
N THR A 138 7.93 0.18 23.86
CA THR A 138 9.16 0.29 24.68
C THR A 138 8.89 1.33 25.77
N SER A 139 9.84 1.53 26.68
CA SER A 139 9.84 2.72 27.55
C SER A 139 9.81 4.04 26.76
N TRP A 140 10.20 3.96 25.48
CA TRP A 140 10.34 4.96 24.41
C TRP A 140 9.11 5.65 23.91
N ARG A 141 8.25 4.75 23.45
CA ARG A 141 7.23 5.00 22.46
C ARG A 141 6.20 3.89 22.57
N PRO A 142 4.93 4.17 22.24
CA PRO A 142 3.90 3.16 22.15
C PRO A 142 4.26 2.10 21.10
N ALA A 143 3.55 0.97 21.13
CA ALA A 143 3.66 -0.02 20.07
C ALA A 143 3.30 0.63 18.73
N ILE A 144 4.11 0.35 17.70
CA ILE A 144 3.87 0.82 16.35
C ILE A 144 3.31 -0.36 15.55
N PRO A 145 2.11 -0.24 14.96
CA PRO A 145 1.60 -1.27 14.07
C PRO A 145 2.43 -1.31 12.79
N ALA A 146 2.66 -2.51 12.26
CA ALA A 146 3.38 -2.68 11.00
C ALA A 146 2.65 -1.96 9.85
N ALA A 147 3.35 -1.07 9.15
CA ALA A 147 2.83 -0.42 7.95
C ALA A 147 2.65 -1.44 6.80
N LEU A 148 3.51 -2.46 6.75
CA LEU A 148 3.47 -3.51 5.74
C LEU A 148 3.42 -4.91 6.40
N PRO A 149 2.58 -5.83 5.88
CA PRO A 149 2.56 -7.22 6.36
C PRO A 149 3.92 -7.91 6.14
N SER A 150 4.55 -8.37 7.21
CA SER A 150 5.92 -8.92 7.15
C SER A 150 6.90 -7.99 6.41
N GLY A 151 6.76 -6.68 6.64
CA GLY A 151 7.60 -5.66 6.02
C GLY A 151 9.08 -5.87 6.34
N ALA A 152 9.91 -5.85 5.31
CA ALA A 152 11.37 -5.86 5.41
C ALA A 152 11.94 -4.77 4.52
N GLY A 153 13.12 -4.26 4.87
CA GLY A 153 13.75 -3.18 4.13
C GLY A 153 15.26 -3.22 4.22
N VAL A 154 15.92 -2.65 3.23
CA VAL A 154 17.37 -2.43 3.24
C VAL A 154 17.69 -1.21 2.41
N VAL A 155 18.71 -0.49 2.84
CA VAL A 155 19.39 0.50 2.02
C VAL A 155 20.77 -0.05 1.74
N CYS A 156 21.18 -0.07 0.48
CA CYS A 156 22.55 -0.42 0.14
C CYS A 156 22.96 0.15 -1.21
N ILE A 157 24.27 0.19 -1.45
CA ILE A 157 24.81 0.57 -2.74
C ILE A 157 24.71 -0.64 -3.66
N ASP A 158 24.02 -0.44 -4.76
CA ASP A 158 23.63 -1.52 -5.65
C ASP A 158 23.48 -1.04 -7.10
N SER A 159 24.20 -1.68 -8.02
CA SER A 159 24.07 -1.44 -9.45
C SER A 159 22.87 -2.14 -10.10
N THR A 160 22.33 -3.18 -9.45
CA THR A 160 21.20 -3.99 -9.91
C THR A 160 20.00 -3.88 -8.95
N PRO A 161 19.44 -2.67 -8.73
CA PRO A 161 18.44 -2.38 -7.69
C PRO A 161 17.20 -3.29 -7.69
N ASN A 162 16.87 -3.90 -8.83
CA ASN A 162 15.70 -4.76 -9.01
C ASN A 162 15.99 -6.27 -8.80
N ASP A 163 16.98 -6.64 -8.01
CA ASP A 163 17.26 -8.03 -7.65
C ASP A 163 17.15 -8.29 -6.12
N GLY A 164 17.59 -9.47 -5.69
CA GLY A 164 17.63 -9.85 -4.29
C GLY A 164 16.28 -10.27 -3.69
N THR A 165 16.38 -10.79 -2.47
CA THR A 165 15.27 -11.22 -1.61
C THR A 165 15.38 -10.53 -0.25
N PRO A 166 14.36 -10.61 0.62
CA PRO A 166 14.46 -10.05 1.97
C PRO A 166 15.66 -10.56 2.77
N ASP A 167 16.00 -11.86 2.62
CA ASP A 167 17.10 -12.49 3.35
C ASP A 167 18.47 -12.31 2.67
N ASN A 168 18.47 -12.11 1.36
CA ASN A 168 19.67 -11.82 0.58
C ASN A 168 19.41 -10.65 -0.38
N PRO A 169 19.56 -9.40 0.09
CA PRO A 169 19.30 -8.21 -0.69
C PRO A 169 20.10 -8.04 -1.97
N ALA A 170 21.13 -8.85 -2.22
CA ALA A 170 22.01 -8.76 -3.39
C ALA A 170 22.71 -7.39 -3.55
N CYS A 171 23.14 -6.78 -2.44
CA CYS A 171 23.92 -5.54 -2.48
C CYS A 171 25.33 -5.79 -3.02
N ASP A 172 25.65 -5.27 -4.21
CA ASP A 172 26.94 -5.50 -4.88
C ASP A 172 28.03 -4.46 -4.56
N ASN A 173 27.67 -3.34 -3.91
CA ASN A 173 28.54 -2.20 -3.62
C ASN A 173 29.19 -1.56 -4.87
N VAL A 174 28.61 -1.75 -6.05
CA VAL A 174 29.12 -1.22 -7.31
C VAL A 174 28.54 0.17 -7.57
N VAL A 175 29.44 1.13 -7.84
CA VAL A 175 29.10 2.52 -8.12
C VAL A 175 29.03 2.74 -9.63
N VAL A 176 27.84 3.00 -10.19
CA VAL A 176 27.64 3.03 -11.66
C VAL A 176 27.45 4.40 -12.30
N VAL A 177 27.39 5.51 -11.54
CA VAL A 177 27.21 6.86 -12.13
C VAL A 177 28.26 7.84 -11.63
N ALA A 178 29.18 8.23 -12.51
CA ALA A 178 30.14 9.34 -12.33
C ALA A 178 30.95 9.33 -11.01
N GLY A 179 31.21 8.15 -10.45
CA GLY A 179 31.94 8.00 -9.18
C GLY A 179 31.12 8.32 -7.91
N LYS A 180 29.81 8.57 -8.03
CA LYS A 180 28.90 8.76 -6.89
C LYS A 180 28.11 7.50 -6.58
N PRO A 181 28.04 7.07 -5.31
CA PRO A 181 27.26 5.89 -4.91
C PRO A 181 25.79 6.04 -5.33
N ILE A 182 25.21 4.96 -5.85
CA ILE A 182 23.76 4.84 -6.02
C ILE A 182 23.25 4.02 -4.86
N PHE A 183 22.50 4.64 -3.98
CA PHE A 183 21.80 3.94 -2.92
C PHE A 183 20.48 3.39 -3.48
N ALA A 184 20.30 2.08 -3.40
CA ALA A 184 19.03 1.41 -3.59
C ALA A 184 18.34 1.24 -2.24
N ILE A 185 17.09 1.69 -2.16
CA ILE A 185 16.21 1.45 -1.03
C ILE A 185 15.22 0.38 -1.49
N LYS A 186 15.38 -0.84 -0.99
CA LYS A 186 14.56 -1.99 -1.32
C LYS A 186 13.64 -2.29 -0.15
N ILE A 187 12.35 -2.42 -0.41
CA ILE A 187 11.32 -2.77 0.57
C ILE A 187 10.57 -3.99 0.06
N TRP A 188 10.37 -4.96 0.93
CA TRP A 188 9.57 -6.14 0.67
C TRP A 188 8.43 -6.27 1.67
N TRP A 189 7.37 -6.94 1.25
CA TRP A 189 6.28 -7.35 2.14
C TRP A 189 5.66 -8.62 1.59
N THR A 190 5.05 -9.40 2.46
CA THR A 190 4.40 -10.65 2.08
C THR A 190 2.95 -10.58 2.51
N GLU A 191 2.03 -10.76 1.57
CA GLU A 191 0.61 -10.77 1.89
C GLU A 191 0.28 -11.89 2.88
N ARG A 192 -0.71 -11.65 3.74
CA ARG A 192 -1.16 -12.67 4.71
C ARG A 192 -1.56 -13.94 3.95
N GLN A 193 -1.12 -15.09 4.46
CA GLN A 193 -1.45 -16.39 3.88
C GLN A 193 -2.97 -16.58 3.80
N GLY A 194 -3.46 -16.88 2.60
CA GLY A 194 -4.77 -17.51 2.43
C GLY A 194 -4.70 -19.00 2.80
N PRO A 195 -5.83 -19.74 2.72
CA PRO A 195 -5.89 -21.17 3.08
C PRO A 195 -4.96 -22.12 2.29
N GLN A 196 -4.25 -21.64 1.27
CA GLN A 196 -3.53 -22.43 0.26
C GLN A 196 -1.99 -22.30 0.32
N GLY A 197 -1.41 -21.68 1.36
CA GLY A 197 0.05 -21.64 1.57
C GLY A 197 0.67 -20.24 1.70
N ALA A 198 2.01 -20.17 1.60
CA ALA A 198 2.78 -18.94 1.78
C ALA A 198 2.34 -17.83 0.81
N GLY A 199 2.13 -16.62 1.35
CA GLY A 199 1.71 -15.46 0.56
C GLY A 199 2.79 -15.03 -0.43
N ALA A 200 2.38 -14.35 -1.49
CA ALA A 200 3.32 -13.79 -2.46
C ALA A 200 4.16 -12.69 -1.81
N THR A 201 5.46 -12.70 -2.05
CA THR A 201 6.36 -11.61 -1.66
C THR A 201 6.38 -10.56 -2.76
N HIS A 202 6.09 -9.33 -2.38
CA HIS A 202 6.14 -8.16 -3.24
C HIS A 202 7.36 -7.32 -2.91
N ARG A 203 7.75 -6.45 -3.84
CA ARG A 203 8.89 -5.55 -3.69
C ARG A 203 8.58 -4.17 -4.26
N TYR A 204 9.09 -3.15 -3.59
CA TYR A 204 9.21 -1.79 -4.08
C TYR A 204 10.68 -1.37 -4.00
N VAL A 205 11.18 -0.69 -5.03
CA VAL A 205 12.56 -0.20 -5.07
C VAL A 205 12.57 1.23 -5.57
N THR A 206 13.37 2.07 -4.91
CA THR A 206 13.77 3.37 -5.43
C THR A 206 15.28 3.53 -5.32
N THR A 207 15.85 4.39 -6.15
CA THR A 207 17.29 4.68 -6.14
C THR A 207 17.54 6.17 -5.96
N LEU A 208 18.65 6.50 -5.33
CA LEU A 208 19.06 7.86 -5.05
C LEU A 208 20.57 7.99 -5.26
N SER A 209 20.99 9.09 -5.89
CA SER A 209 22.38 9.52 -5.95
C SER A 209 22.52 10.82 -5.14
N LEU A 210 23.48 10.86 -4.21
CA LEU A 210 23.81 12.00 -3.35
C LEU A 210 25.27 12.43 -3.63
#